data_AF-A0A1C6AYE6-F1
#
_entry.id   AF-A0A1C6AYE6-F1
#
_cell.length_a   1.000
_cell.length_b   1.000
_cell.length_c   1.000
_cell.angle_alpha   90.00
_cell.angle_beta   90.00
_cell.angle_gamma   90.00
#
_symmetry.space_group_name_H-M   'P 1'
#
loop_
_entity.id
_entity.type
_entity.pdbx_description
1 polymer ?
#
loop_
_entity_poly.entity_id
_entity_poly.type
_entity_poly.pdbx_seq_one_letter_code
_entity_poly.pdbx_strand_id
1 'polypeptide(L)'
;MNRKRVAKWLAAAGSFAVLTSCRGEVIPYAAEKTAELSAAVPVILRDRESGRRFLMEAVSAADRGERQELTVTGKDGVFDTLAIAQMFPEVINISKLDLGTRSVNGELLTDCRIGFEWRGRAPDIEEDAVPGVGDRFGAEEDRAGWQTGDVLMREIAGKVCRFCCVDDDYQDGSGRYGRRALFLAECVIRSDVESTDEEKILIPFGQDNNYKRSRVREWLEKQSETAASDASFVYTGVLTAYRGRTGDGDFTQTRLDGLESYLLPYQDCRDRFFLLSLEEAYRYREKIWNLEGMGSSYSRGFWLRTPACELDERGNFVYGNREYVADLEKGCFRQADVSDTGIGICPAFCLPQA
;
A
#
# COMPACT_ATOMS: atom_id res chain seq x y z
N MET A 1 26.61 -2.55 -47.08
CA MET A 1 25.94 -2.63 -48.40
C MET A 1 24.48 -2.97 -48.17
N ASN A 2 23.60 -2.08 -48.65
CA ASN A 2 22.15 -1.99 -48.44
C ASN A 2 21.37 -3.23 -48.93
N ARG A 3 20.26 -3.58 -48.25
CA ARG A 3 19.06 -4.12 -48.93
C ARG A 3 17.80 -3.93 -48.08
N LYS A 4 16.98 -2.97 -48.53
CA LYS A 4 15.58 -2.71 -48.13
C LYS A 4 14.63 -3.74 -48.73
N ARG A 5 13.55 -4.10 -48.03
CA ARG A 5 12.19 -4.44 -48.52
C ARG A 5 11.22 -4.10 -47.39
N VAL A 6 10.48 -2.98 -47.44
CA VAL A 6 9.21 -2.69 -48.15
C VAL A 6 8.07 -3.65 -47.77
N ALA A 7 7.05 -3.03 -47.16
CA ALA A 7 5.83 -3.57 -46.59
C ALA A 7 4.84 -4.15 -47.60
N LYS A 8 3.86 -4.91 -47.10
CA LYS A 8 2.53 -5.02 -47.71
C LYS A 8 1.45 -5.14 -46.64
N TRP A 9 0.55 -4.17 -46.69
CA TRP A 9 -0.71 -4.07 -45.96
C TRP A 9 -1.76 -5.00 -46.55
N LEU A 10 -2.68 -5.47 -45.72
CA LEU A 10 -3.99 -5.97 -46.13
C LEU A 10 -5.06 -5.20 -45.35
N ALA A 11 -5.99 -4.63 -46.10
CA ALA A 11 -7.13 -3.85 -45.65
C ALA A 11 -8.43 -4.65 -45.84
N ALA A 12 -9.36 -4.49 -44.91
CA ALA A 12 -10.82 -4.61 -45.08
C ALA A 12 -11.43 -3.77 -43.92
N ALA A 13 -12.00 -2.58 -44.11
CA ALA A 13 -13.17 -2.12 -44.88
C ALA A 13 -14.53 -2.39 -44.19
N GLY A 14 -15.19 -1.31 -43.77
CA GLY A 14 -16.61 -1.19 -43.39
C GLY A 14 -16.86 -0.98 -41.89
N SER A 15 -17.47 0.08 -41.37
CA SER A 15 -18.09 1.28 -41.95
C SER A 15 -18.06 2.44 -40.96
N PHE A 16 -17.89 3.63 -41.54
CA PHE A 16 -17.89 4.95 -40.92
C PHE A 16 -19.33 5.40 -40.61
N ALA A 17 -19.57 5.96 -39.42
CA ALA A 17 -20.60 6.96 -39.21
C ALA A 17 -19.92 8.24 -38.69
N VAL A 18 -20.11 9.30 -39.47
CA VAL A 18 -19.51 10.62 -39.32
C VAL A 18 -20.14 11.36 -38.14
N LEU A 19 -19.32 11.88 -37.22
CA LEU A 19 -19.64 13.13 -36.55
C LEU A 19 -18.45 14.08 -36.69
N THR A 20 -18.81 15.21 -37.23
CA THR A 20 -18.03 16.32 -37.73
C THR A 20 -17.20 17.03 -36.67
N SER A 21 -16.02 17.49 -37.13
CA SER A 21 -15.45 18.80 -36.80
C SER A 21 -15.10 19.06 -35.34
N CYS A 22 -13.80 18.99 -35.04
CA CYS A 22 -13.03 20.19 -34.75
C CYS A 22 -11.53 19.88 -34.88
N ARG A 23 -10.86 20.63 -35.76
CA ARG A 23 -9.40 20.74 -35.80
C ARG A 23 -8.93 21.36 -34.49
N GLY A 24 -7.97 20.71 -33.83
CA GLY A 24 -7.18 21.31 -32.76
C GLY A 24 -5.72 21.11 -33.09
N GLU A 25 -5.04 22.21 -33.41
CA GLU A 25 -3.61 22.28 -33.72
C GLU A 25 -2.75 21.74 -32.58
N VAL A 26 -1.67 21.05 -32.97
CA VAL A 26 -0.52 20.83 -32.11
C VAL A 26 0.39 22.05 -32.29
N ILE A 27 0.48 22.91 -31.28
CA ILE A 27 1.50 23.97 -31.24
C ILE A 27 2.53 23.58 -30.19
N PRO A 28 3.82 23.38 -30.56
CA PRO A 28 4.91 23.22 -29.61
C PRO A 28 5.53 24.60 -29.33
N TYR A 29 5.90 24.90 -28.08
CA TYR A 29 7.31 25.11 -27.73
C TYR A 29 7.52 25.36 -26.23
N ALA A 30 8.72 24.97 -25.81
CA ALA A 30 9.30 25.16 -24.51
C ALA A 30 9.66 26.62 -24.21
N ALA A 31 9.77 26.88 -22.90
CA ALA A 31 10.60 27.90 -22.25
C ALA A 31 10.27 29.37 -22.52
N GLU A 32 9.68 30.05 -21.53
CA GLU A 32 10.18 31.34 -21.04
C GLU A 32 9.59 31.65 -19.67
N LYS A 33 10.38 32.33 -18.85
CA LYS A 33 10.21 32.54 -17.41
C LYS A 33 9.44 33.84 -17.14
N THR A 34 8.76 33.86 -15.99
CA THR A 34 8.41 35.00 -15.12
C THR A 34 7.33 36.02 -15.52
N ALA A 35 6.43 36.21 -14.52
CA ALA A 35 5.64 37.39 -14.17
C ALA A 35 4.41 37.75 -15.03
N GLU A 36 3.22 37.47 -14.49
CA GLU A 36 2.25 38.47 -13.98
C GLU A 36 0.87 37.82 -13.79
N LEU A 37 0.41 37.77 -12.54
CA LEU A 37 -0.98 37.47 -12.19
C LEU A 37 -1.88 38.61 -12.67
N SER A 38 -2.56 38.45 -13.81
CA SER A 38 -3.73 39.26 -14.15
C SER A 38 -4.57 38.66 -15.29
N ALA A 39 -5.86 38.43 -15.01
CA ALA A 39 -6.97 38.22 -15.95
C ALA A 39 -7.03 36.93 -16.80
N ALA A 40 -6.68 35.76 -16.23
CA ALA A 40 -6.90 34.48 -16.92
C ALA A 40 -8.37 34.04 -16.87
N VAL A 41 -8.94 33.78 -18.04
CA VAL A 41 -10.25 33.14 -18.29
C VAL A 41 -10.50 31.99 -17.29
N PRO A 42 -11.68 31.89 -16.64
CA PRO A 42 -11.94 30.81 -15.69
C PRO A 42 -11.84 29.47 -16.42
N VAL A 43 -10.83 28.68 -16.06
CA VAL A 43 -10.65 27.33 -16.59
C VAL A 43 -11.71 26.44 -15.96
N ILE A 44 -12.72 26.06 -16.74
CA ILE A 44 -13.79 25.15 -16.30
C ILE A 44 -13.34 23.71 -16.58
N LEU A 45 -13.01 22.99 -15.52
CA LEU A 45 -12.62 21.58 -15.61
C LEU A 45 -13.86 20.68 -15.55
N ARG A 46 -14.08 19.92 -16.63
CA ARG A 46 -15.31 19.15 -16.86
C ARG A 46 -15.21 17.68 -16.44
N ASP A 47 -14.00 17.14 -16.34
CA ASP A 47 -13.72 15.74 -16.02
C ASP A 47 -12.35 15.58 -15.31
N ARG A 48 -12.13 14.42 -14.67
CA ARG A 48 -10.94 14.15 -13.85
C ARG A 48 -9.63 14.16 -14.64
N GLU A 49 -9.63 13.76 -15.91
CA GLU A 49 -8.41 13.73 -16.74
C GLU A 49 -8.00 15.15 -17.13
N SER A 50 -8.95 15.98 -17.55
CA SER A 50 -8.77 17.42 -17.78
C SER A 50 -8.29 18.12 -16.51
N GLY A 51 -8.86 17.76 -15.35
CA GLY A 51 -8.44 18.25 -14.05
C GLY A 51 -7.00 17.94 -13.71
N ARG A 52 -6.60 16.68 -13.89
CA ARG A 52 -5.23 16.21 -13.63
C ARG A 52 -4.20 16.86 -14.55
N ARG A 53 -4.53 17.00 -15.84
CA ARG A 53 -3.65 17.65 -16.83
C ARG A 53 -3.42 19.12 -16.52
N PHE A 54 -4.48 19.85 -16.17
CA PHE A 54 -4.36 21.25 -15.77
C PHE A 54 -3.50 21.42 -14.51
N LEU A 55 -3.73 20.59 -13.47
CA LEU A 55 -2.90 20.62 -12.26
C LEU A 55 -1.44 20.29 -12.57
N MET A 56 -1.17 19.36 -13.49
CA MET A 56 0.19 19.02 -13.91
C MET A 56 0.90 20.23 -14.53
N GLU A 57 0.25 20.92 -15.46
CA GLU A 57 0.81 22.07 -16.17
C GLU A 57 0.97 23.29 -15.24
N ALA A 58 -0.09 23.63 -14.50
CA ALA A 58 -0.11 24.80 -13.62
C ALA A 58 0.86 24.68 -12.44
N VAL A 59 0.95 23.50 -11.81
CA VAL A 59 1.91 23.29 -10.72
C VAL A 59 3.33 23.28 -11.26
N SER A 60 3.61 22.59 -12.38
CA SER A 60 4.96 22.53 -12.98
C SER A 60 5.53 23.91 -13.34
N ALA A 61 4.67 24.84 -13.74
CA ALA A 61 5.05 26.20 -14.13
C ALA A 61 5.18 27.16 -12.93
N ALA A 62 4.74 26.76 -11.73
CA ALA A 62 4.68 27.63 -10.57
C ALA A 62 6.06 27.85 -9.94
N ASP A 63 6.29 29.04 -9.41
CA ASP A 63 7.58 29.40 -8.81
C ASP A 63 7.85 28.56 -7.54
N ARG A 64 9.12 28.26 -7.30
CA ARG A 64 9.58 27.37 -6.23
C ARG A 64 9.95 28.10 -4.93
N GLY A 65 10.00 29.43 -4.95
CA GLY A 65 10.47 30.24 -3.82
C GLY A 65 9.41 30.56 -2.76
N GLU A 66 8.14 30.68 -3.16
CA GLU A 66 7.05 31.12 -2.26
C GLU A 66 5.80 30.24 -2.40
N ARG A 67 4.85 30.39 -1.48
CA ARG A 67 3.54 29.73 -1.54
C ARG A 67 2.78 30.16 -2.78
N GLN A 68 2.38 29.16 -3.57
CA GLN A 68 1.64 29.32 -4.80
C GLN A 68 0.15 29.13 -4.54
N GLU A 69 -0.69 29.96 -5.15
CA GLU A 69 -2.15 29.84 -5.09
C GLU A 69 -2.75 29.78 -6.49
N LEU A 70 -3.50 28.72 -6.77
CA LEU A 70 -4.24 28.52 -8.02
C LEU A 70 -5.73 28.61 -7.74
N THR A 71 -6.46 29.39 -8.55
CA THR A 71 -7.93 29.41 -8.51
C THR A 71 -8.47 28.57 -9.64
N VAL A 72 -9.40 27.66 -9.33
CA VAL A 72 -9.90 26.66 -10.26
C VAL A 72 -11.41 26.52 -10.13
N THR A 73 -12.13 26.40 -11.24
CA THR A 73 -13.59 26.20 -11.26
C THR A 73 -13.93 24.84 -11.83
N GLY A 74 -14.73 24.03 -11.14
CA GLY A 74 -15.18 22.73 -11.66
C GLY A 74 -16.15 22.02 -10.73
N LYS A 75 -16.58 20.82 -11.10
CA LYS A 75 -17.54 20.03 -10.29
C LYS A 75 -16.84 19.39 -9.09
N ASP A 76 -17.51 19.28 -7.96
CA ASP A 76 -16.96 18.58 -6.79
C ASP A 76 -16.62 17.12 -7.11
N GLY A 77 -15.43 16.66 -6.69
CA GLY A 77 -14.86 15.36 -7.04
C GLY A 77 -14.04 15.32 -8.35
N VAL A 78 -14.03 16.40 -9.14
CA VAL A 78 -13.12 16.58 -10.28
C VAL A 78 -11.73 17.04 -9.82
N PHE A 79 -11.67 17.70 -8.66
CA PHE A 79 -10.43 18.15 -8.02
C PHE A 79 -10.00 17.18 -6.94
N ASP A 80 -8.85 16.57 -7.15
CA ASP A 80 -8.16 15.83 -6.10
C ASP A 80 -6.81 16.50 -5.84
N THR A 81 -6.70 17.22 -4.73
CA THR A 81 -5.43 17.82 -4.31
C THR A 81 -4.38 16.77 -3.97
N LEU A 82 -4.77 15.51 -3.70
CA LEU A 82 -3.82 14.39 -3.56
C LEU A 82 -3.08 14.13 -4.88
N ALA A 83 -3.69 14.42 -6.03
CA ALA A 83 -3.03 14.27 -7.31
C ALA A 83 -1.81 15.22 -7.44
N ILE A 84 -1.82 16.38 -6.77
CA ILE A 84 -0.66 17.29 -6.74
C ILE A 84 0.49 16.64 -5.97
N ALA A 85 0.21 16.05 -4.79
CA ALA A 85 1.23 15.35 -4.00
C ALA A 85 1.79 14.10 -4.72
N GLN A 86 0.95 13.39 -5.46
CA GLN A 86 1.35 12.22 -6.26
C GLN A 86 2.19 12.60 -7.48
N MET A 87 1.83 13.68 -8.18
CA MET A 87 2.53 14.14 -9.39
C MET A 87 3.80 14.93 -9.09
N PHE A 88 3.81 15.68 -7.98
CA PHE A 88 4.92 16.52 -7.54
C PHE A 88 5.25 16.22 -6.08
N PRO A 89 6.06 15.18 -5.81
CA PRO A 89 6.45 14.81 -4.44
C PRO A 89 7.22 15.91 -3.70
N GLU A 90 7.80 16.85 -4.44
CA GLU A 90 8.47 18.05 -3.90
C GLU A 90 7.48 19.14 -3.46
N VAL A 91 6.18 18.99 -3.72
CA VAL A 91 5.14 19.94 -3.32
C VAL A 91 4.58 19.55 -1.95
N ILE A 92 4.59 20.51 -1.02
CA ILE A 92 4.16 20.41 0.37
C ILE A 92 3.11 21.47 0.70
N ASN A 93 2.53 21.41 1.91
CA ASN A 93 1.56 22.39 2.41
C ASN A 93 0.37 22.64 1.46
N ILE A 94 -0.09 21.56 0.80
CA ILE A 94 -1.22 21.57 -0.12
C ILE A 94 -2.51 21.76 0.66
N SER A 95 -3.30 22.76 0.27
CA SER A 95 -4.57 23.10 0.89
C SER A 95 -5.61 23.41 -0.19
N LYS A 96 -6.88 23.13 0.10
CA LYS A 96 -8.02 23.49 -0.74
C LYS A 96 -8.97 24.35 0.08
N LEU A 97 -9.41 25.49 -0.48
CA LEU A 97 -10.44 26.34 0.10
C LEU A 97 -11.55 26.54 -0.93
N ASP A 98 -12.78 26.16 -0.58
CA ASP A 98 -13.94 26.42 -1.44
C ASP A 98 -14.35 27.89 -1.31
N LEU A 99 -14.33 28.62 -2.43
CA LEU A 99 -14.60 30.05 -2.53
C LEU A 99 -16.08 30.36 -2.78
N GLY A 100 -16.86 29.35 -3.18
CA GLY A 100 -18.29 29.45 -3.41
C GLY A 100 -18.74 28.57 -4.57
N THR A 101 -20.06 28.42 -4.67
CA THR A 101 -20.68 27.55 -5.68
C THR A 101 -21.64 28.37 -6.53
N ARG A 102 -21.60 28.19 -7.85
CA ARG A 102 -22.53 28.83 -8.80
C ARG A 102 -23.14 27.80 -9.74
N SER A 103 -24.40 28.02 -10.10
CA SER A 103 -25.03 27.26 -11.17
C SER A 103 -24.75 27.94 -12.51
N VAL A 104 -24.16 27.19 -13.46
CA VAL A 104 -23.93 27.65 -14.82
C VAL A 104 -24.54 26.60 -15.75
N ASN A 105 -25.50 27.00 -16.60
CA ASN A 105 -26.19 26.11 -17.54
C ASN A 105 -26.83 24.87 -16.88
N GLY A 106 -27.32 24.99 -15.63
CA GLY A 106 -27.93 23.89 -14.88
C GLY A 106 -26.93 22.95 -14.19
N GLU A 107 -25.63 23.19 -14.35
CA GLU A 107 -24.58 22.45 -13.66
C GLU A 107 -24.05 23.24 -12.45
N LEU A 108 -23.88 22.55 -11.33
CA LEU A 108 -23.33 23.13 -10.11
C LEU A 108 -21.80 23.09 -10.18
N LEU A 109 -21.16 24.26 -10.23
CA LEU A 109 -19.71 24.41 -10.27
C LEU A 109 -19.22 25.09 -8.99
N THR A 110 -18.15 24.56 -8.42
CA THR A 110 -17.49 25.10 -7.22
C THR A 110 -16.20 25.79 -7.66
N ASP A 111 -16.04 27.04 -7.22
CA ASP A 111 -14.76 27.75 -7.32
C ASP A 111 -13.92 27.37 -6.11
N CYS A 112 -12.70 26.89 -6.35
CA CYS A 112 -11.77 26.46 -5.31
C CYS A 112 -10.45 27.21 -5.47
N ARG A 113 -9.85 27.59 -4.34
CA ARG A 113 -8.46 28.02 -4.28
C ARG A 113 -7.60 26.89 -3.75
N ILE A 114 -6.55 26.54 -4.48
CA ILE A 114 -5.59 25.50 -4.12
C ILE A 114 -4.28 26.20 -3.82
N GLY A 115 -3.82 26.11 -2.57
CA GLY A 115 -2.54 26.65 -2.13
C GLY A 115 -1.52 25.53 -1.94
N PHE A 116 -0.28 25.70 -2.40
CA PHE A 116 0.80 24.72 -2.25
C PHE A 116 2.18 25.40 -2.23
N GLU A 117 3.20 24.70 -1.73
CA GLU A 117 4.58 25.21 -1.63
C GLU A 117 5.55 24.17 -2.18
N TRP A 118 6.64 24.60 -2.81
CA TRP A 118 7.73 23.70 -3.15
C TRP A 118 8.66 23.55 -1.94
N ARG A 119 9.07 22.33 -1.65
CA ARG A 119 10.06 22.05 -0.61
C ARG A 119 11.36 22.79 -0.99
N GLY A 120 11.79 23.73 -0.14
CA GLY A 120 12.93 24.60 -0.43
C GLY A 120 14.20 23.83 -0.79
N ARG A 121 14.89 24.27 -1.85
CA ARG A 121 16.19 23.71 -2.25
C ARG A 121 17.26 24.18 -1.24
N ALA A 122 18.12 23.28 -0.79
CA ALA A 122 19.38 23.69 -0.17
C ALA A 122 20.20 24.53 -1.18
N PRO A 123 20.95 25.55 -0.75
CA PRO A 123 21.70 26.40 -1.68
C PRO A 123 22.72 25.56 -2.45
N ASP A 124 22.81 25.83 -3.75
CA ASP A 124 23.65 25.12 -4.70
C ASP A 124 25.14 25.29 -4.31
N ILE A 125 25.84 24.17 -4.05
CA ILE A 125 27.31 24.15 -3.98
C ILE A 125 27.82 24.00 -5.42
N GLU A 126 28.45 25.06 -5.94
CA GLU A 126 29.40 25.02 -7.06
C GLU A 126 30.50 24.00 -6.69
N GLU A 127 30.93 23.05 -7.51
CA GLU A 127 31.68 23.23 -8.76
C GLU A 127 31.92 21.85 -9.42
N ASP A 128 31.86 21.81 -10.75
CA ASP A 128 32.64 20.97 -11.68
C ASP A 128 33.08 19.52 -11.32
N ALA A 129 32.40 18.54 -11.95
CA ALA A 129 32.97 17.55 -12.89
C ALA A 129 32.07 16.29 -13.00
N VAL A 130 31.57 16.01 -14.21
CA VAL A 130 30.92 14.75 -14.65
C VAL A 130 32.05 13.83 -15.21
N PRO A 131 32.04 12.46 -15.22
CA PRO A 131 30.91 11.50 -15.14
C PRO A 131 31.13 10.22 -14.29
N GLY A 132 30.05 9.47 -14.04
CA GLY A 132 30.17 8.02 -13.73
C GLY A 132 28.86 7.38 -13.30
N VAL A 133 28.36 6.44 -14.10
CA VAL A 133 27.25 5.54 -13.77
C VAL A 133 27.63 4.72 -12.55
N GLY A 134 26.88 4.85 -11.45
CA GLY A 134 27.07 4.05 -10.24
C GLY A 134 25.86 4.19 -9.31
N ASP A 135 25.42 3.04 -8.79
CA ASP A 135 24.32 2.80 -7.86
C ASP A 135 23.79 4.00 -7.05
N ARG A 136 22.49 4.26 -7.17
CA ARG A 136 21.71 4.94 -6.11
C ARG A 136 21.12 3.93 -5.13
N PHE A 137 21.95 3.02 -4.62
CA PHE A 137 21.67 2.41 -3.33
C PHE A 137 22.50 3.19 -2.32
N GLY A 138 21.89 4.24 -1.77
CA GLY A 138 22.46 4.91 -0.61
C GLY A 138 22.66 3.87 0.49
N ALA A 139 23.84 3.86 1.09
CA ALA A 139 24.11 3.04 2.25
C ALA A 139 23.04 3.33 3.33
N GLU A 140 22.61 2.26 4.01
CA GLU A 140 21.55 2.23 5.01
C GLU A 140 21.79 3.22 6.18
N GLU A 141 23.00 3.78 6.31
CA GLU A 141 23.47 4.59 7.42
C GLU A 141 23.12 6.09 7.34
N ASP A 142 22.64 6.61 6.20
CA ASP A 142 22.25 8.03 6.04
C ASP A 142 20.72 8.25 5.87
N ARG A 143 19.90 7.21 6.11
CA ARG A 143 18.43 7.33 5.99
C ARG A 143 17.88 8.12 7.17
N ALA A 144 17.18 9.24 6.91
CA ALA A 144 16.53 10.09 7.92
C ALA A 144 15.33 9.44 8.66
N GLY A 145 15.21 8.10 8.59
CA GLY A 145 14.04 7.32 8.99
C GLY A 145 13.37 6.61 7.81
N TRP A 146 12.58 5.60 8.11
CA TRP A 146 11.69 4.88 7.22
C TRP A 146 10.40 5.66 7.00
N GLN A 147 9.84 5.56 5.79
CA GLN A 147 8.56 6.15 5.43
C GLN A 147 7.60 5.10 4.89
N THR A 148 6.30 5.30 5.09
CA THR A 148 5.28 4.46 4.46
C THR A 148 5.49 4.42 2.94
N GLY A 149 5.56 3.22 2.37
CA GLY A 149 5.88 2.97 0.97
C GLY A 149 7.36 2.64 0.69
N ASP A 150 8.25 2.80 1.66
CA ASP A 150 9.62 2.29 1.57
C ASP A 150 9.61 0.78 1.35
N VAL A 151 10.55 0.28 0.56
CA VAL A 151 10.60 -1.14 0.21
C VAL A 151 11.94 -1.76 0.58
N LEU A 152 11.87 -3.00 1.05
CA LEU A 152 13.02 -3.87 1.30
C LEU A 152 12.82 -5.22 0.62
N MET A 153 13.93 -5.86 0.27
CA MET A 153 13.95 -7.22 -0.24
C MET A 153 14.63 -8.11 0.80
N ARG A 154 13.99 -9.22 1.15
CA ARG A 154 14.54 -10.23 2.07
C ARG A 154 14.40 -11.62 1.46
N GLU A 155 15.41 -12.45 1.60
CA GLU A 155 15.35 -13.85 1.16
C GLU A 155 14.73 -14.71 2.26
N ILE A 156 13.63 -15.40 1.95
CA ILE A 156 12.91 -16.30 2.86
C ILE A 156 12.81 -17.65 2.17
N ALA A 157 13.32 -18.70 2.82
CA ALA A 157 13.37 -20.06 2.25
C ALA A 157 13.90 -20.09 0.80
N GLY A 158 15.01 -19.40 0.55
CA GLY A 158 15.65 -19.32 -0.77
C GLY A 158 14.91 -18.48 -1.82
N LYS A 159 13.84 -17.76 -1.42
CA LYS A 159 13.05 -16.90 -2.33
C LYS A 159 13.12 -15.45 -1.89
N VAL A 160 13.45 -14.57 -2.83
CA VAL A 160 13.46 -13.13 -2.59
C VAL A 160 12.01 -12.63 -2.48
N CYS A 161 11.65 -12.16 -1.29
CA CYS A 161 10.35 -11.58 -0.97
C CYS A 161 10.49 -10.05 -0.84
N ARG A 162 9.51 -9.33 -1.40
CA ARG A 162 9.41 -7.87 -1.31
C ARG A 162 8.58 -7.49 -0.09
N PHE A 163 9.07 -6.52 0.67
CA PHE A 163 8.41 -5.99 1.86
C PHE A 163 8.21 -4.49 1.73
N CYS A 164 7.03 -4.00 2.05
CA CYS A 164 6.69 -2.58 1.99
C CYS A 164 6.41 -2.06 3.40
N CYS A 165 6.93 -0.87 3.71
CA CYS A 165 6.60 -0.13 4.91
C CYS A 165 5.12 0.29 4.84
N VAL A 166 4.30 -0.27 5.72
CA VAL A 166 2.86 0.03 5.78
C VAL A 166 2.49 0.96 6.94
N ASP A 167 3.42 1.18 7.86
CA ASP A 167 3.27 2.05 9.02
C ASP A 167 4.67 2.48 9.49
N ASP A 168 5.00 3.77 9.40
CA ASP A 168 6.30 4.32 9.82
C ASP A 168 6.35 4.76 11.30
N ASP A 169 5.23 4.62 12.02
CA ASP A 169 5.11 4.85 13.47
C ASP A 169 4.34 3.69 14.14
N TYR A 170 4.77 2.46 13.83
CA TYR A 170 4.08 1.26 14.25
C TYR A 170 4.06 1.11 15.78
N GLN A 171 2.84 0.98 16.31
CA GLN A 171 2.59 0.71 17.72
C GLN A 171 2.20 -0.76 17.93
N ASP A 172 2.99 -1.47 18.73
CA ASP A 172 2.70 -2.85 19.11
C ASP A 172 1.63 -2.95 20.21
N GLY A 173 1.12 -4.17 20.43
CA GLY A 173 0.04 -4.44 21.39
C GLY A 173 0.37 -4.16 22.86
N SER A 174 1.61 -3.79 23.20
CA SER A 174 2.01 -3.41 24.57
C SER A 174 1.70 -1.95 24.91
N GLY A 175 1.25 -1.15 23.93
CA GLY A 175 0.93 0.27 24.12
C GLY A 175 2.16 1.16 24.30
N ARG A 176 3.37 0.62 24.19
CA ARG A 176 4.60 1.42 24.12
C ARG A 176 4.70 2.05 22.74
N TYR A 177 4.67 3.38 22.67
CA TYR A 177 5.15 4.12 21.52
C TYR A 177 6.65 3.89 21.35
N GLY A 178 7.14 3.86 20.12
CA GLY A 178 8.58 3.92 19.94
C GLY A 178 9.06 3.53 18.56
N ARG A 179 9.13 4.53 17.69
CA ARG A 179 10.17 4.66 16.66
C ARG A 179 10.42 3.35 15.90
N ARG A 180 9.40 2.80 15.27
CA ARG A 180 9.58 1.60 14.42
C ARG A 180 8.69 1.67 13.20
N ALA A 181 9.23 1.23 12.09
CA ALA A 181 8.47 1.06 10.86
C ALA A 181 8.09 -0.41 10.68
N LEU A 182 6.81 -0.69 10.44
CA LEU A 182 6.27 -2.00 10.10
C LEU A 182 6.41 -2.26 8.61
N PHE A 183 7.14 -3.32 8.29
CA PHE A 183 7.28 -3.86 6.95
C PHE A 183 6.42 -5.11 6.81
N LEU A 184 5.56 -5.13 5.80
CA LEU A 184 4.67 -6.24 5.47
C LEU A 184 5.08 -6.84 4.12
N ALA A 185 5.10 -8.17 4.03
CA ALA A 185 5.34 -8.84 2.76
C ALA A 185 4.29 -8.44 1.72
N GLU A 186 4.72 -8.10 0.50
CA GLU A 186 3.81 -7.83 -0.63
C GLU A 186 3.38 -9.11 -1.35
N CYS A 187 3.73 -10.29 -0.83
CA CYS A 187 3.31 -11.58 -1.36
C CYS A 187 2.87 -12.55 -0.26
N VAL A 188 1.96 -13.47 -0.61
CA VAL A 188 1.63 -14.61 0.24
C VAL A 188 2.61 -15.75 -0.04
N ILE A 189 3.45 -16.06 0.95
CA ILE A 189 4.34 -17.22 0.90
C ILE A 189 3.49 -18.48 0.99
N ARG A 190 3.65 -19.37 0.01
CA ARG A 190 2.89 -20.62 -0.05
C ARG A 190 3.26 -21.54 1.13
N SER A 191 2.29 -22.31 1.61
CA SER A 191 2.54 -23.29 2.68
C SER A 191 3.53 -24.39 2.28
N ASP A 192 3.73 -24.63 0.98
CA ASP A 192 4.66 -25.61 0.43
C ASP A 192 6.05 -25.05 0.12
N VAL A 193 6.40 -23.87 0.67
CA VAL A 193 7.64 -23.14 0.32
C VAL A 193 8.92 -23.96 0.55
N GLU A 194 8.91 -24.87 1.53
CA GLU A 194 10.02 -25.77 1.87
C GLU A 194 10.00 -27.09 1.08
N SER A 195 9.01 -27.29 0.20
CA SER A 195 8.97 -28.50 -0.64
C SER A 195 10.14 -28.51 -1.62
N THR A 196 10.71 -29.70 -1.81
CA THR A 196 11.71 -30.00 -2.83
C THR A 196 11.09 -30.91 -3.91
N ASP A 197 11.84 -31.22 -4.95
CA ASP A 197 11.40 -32.20 -5.95
C ASP A 197 11.22 -33.62 -5.36
N GLU A 198 11.88 -33.90 -4.24
CA GLU A 198 11.91 -35.22 -3.58
C GLU A 198 10.90 -35.33 -2.43
N GLU A 199 10.66 -34.23 -1.72
CA GLU A 199 9.84 -34.21 -0.52
C GLU A 199 8.83 -33.06 -0.52
N LYS A 200 7.56 -33.40 -0.32
CA LYS A 200 6.49 -32.42 -0.14
C LYS A 200 6.39 -32.03 1.34
N ILE A 201 6.87 -30.84 1.66
CA ILE A 201 6.82 -30.25 3.00
C ILE A 201 5.77 -29.15 3.01
N LEU A 202 4.78 -29.28 3.89
CA LEU A 202 3.70 -28.31 4.08
C LEU A 202 3.77 -27.70 5.47
N ILE A 203 3.59 -26.39 5.56
CA ILE A 203 3.58 -25.62 6.81
C ILE A 203 2.13 -25.30 7.17
N PRO A 204 1.47 -26.09 8.04
CA PRO A 204 0.19 -25.72 8.62
C PRO A 204 0.38 -24.64 9.69
N PHE A 205 -0.71 -24.13 10.26
CA PHE A 205 -0.61 -23.22 11.40
C PHE A 205 0.04 -23.91 12.60
N GLY A 206 -0.52 -25.03 13.06
CA GLY A 206 -0.08 -25.69 14.30
C GLY A 206 -0.88 -26.93 14.65
N GLN A 207 -0.72 -27.42 15.88
CA GLN A 207 -1.56 -28.50 16.44
C GLN A 207 -2.90 -27.95 16.97
N ASP A 208 -2.89 -26.71 17.45
CA ASP A 208 -4.02 -25.91 17.90
C ASP A 208 -3.81 -24.46 17.43
N ASN A 209 -4.73 -23.56 17.80
CA ASN A 209 -4.68 -22.14 17.48
C ASN A 209 -3.83 -21.31 18.47
N ASN A 210 -2.87 -21.96 19.17
CA ASN A 210 -1.95 -21.25 20.04
C ASN A 210 -0.74 -20.72 19.25
N TYR A 211 -0.79 -19.45 18.82
CA TYR A 211 0.28 -18.83 18.03
C TYR A 211 1.68 -19.00 18.66
N LYS A 212 1.81 -18.85 19.98
CA LYS A 212 3.09 -18.95 20.70
C LYS A 212 3.78 -20.30 20.50
N ARG A 213 3.01 -21.38 20.30
CA ARG A 213 3.49 -22.76 20.11
C ARG A 213 3.22 -23.28 18.69
N SER A 214 2.82 -22.40 17.79
CA SER A 214 2.42 -22.76 16.42
C SER A 214 3.63 -23.15 15.57
N ARG A 215 3.40 -24.02 14.59
CA ARG A 215 4.43 -24.43 13.62
C ARG A 215 4.81 -23.28 12.70
N VAL A 216 3.84 -22.44 12.33
CA VAL A 216 4.09 -21.27 11.49
C VAL A 216 5.02 -20.27 12.20
N ARG A 217 4.84 -20.05 13.51
CA ARG A 217 5.73 -19.19 14.31
C ARG A 217 7.13 -19.78 14.41
N GLU A 218 7.26 -21.07 14.70
CA GLU A 218 8.56 -21.76 14.75
C GLU A 218 9.30 -21.63 13.40
N TRP A 219 8.58 -21.74 12.28
CA TRP A 219 9.16 -21.53 10.96
C TRP A 219 9.60 -20.07 10.77
N LEU A 220 8.77 -19.09 11.10
CA LEU A 220 9.11 -17.66 11.01
C LEU A 220 10.33 -17.28 11.85
N GLU A 221 10.46 -17.86 13.06
CA GLU A 221 11.62 -17.65 13.93
C GLU A 221 12.91 -18.07 13.21
N LYS A 222 12.94 -19.28 12.61
CA LYS A 222 14.09 -19.79 11.85
C LYS A 222 14.42 -18.89 10.66
N GLN A 223 13.42 -18.42 9.92
CA GLN A 223 13.65 -17.51 8.79
C GLN A 223 14.22 -16.16 9.26
N SER A 224 13.77 -15.67 10.42
CA SER A 224 14.19 -14.37 10.96
C SER A 224 15.66 -14.31 11.37
N GLU A 225 16.29 -15.45 11.69
CA GLU A 225 17.70 -15.52 12.07
C GLU A 225 18.62 -15.04 10.94
N THR A 226 18.21 -15.26 9.69
CA THR A 226 18.98 -14.86 8.51
C THR A 226 18.37 -13.64 7.82
N ALA A 227 17.05 -13.64 7.62
CA ALA A 227 16.37 -12.66 6.78
C ALA A 227 15.94 -11.39 7.51
N ALA A 228 15.99 -11.37 8.84
CA ALA A 228 15.54 -10.24 9.65
C ALA A 228 16.36 -10.12 10.95
N SER A 229 17.66 -10.41 10.90
CA SER A 229 18.53 -10.36 12.09
C SER A 229 18.64 -8.95 12.69
N ASP A 230 18.48 -7.94 11.84
CA ASP A 230 18.45 -6.51 12.13
C ASP A 230 17.07 -6.01 12.63
N ALA A 231 16.02 -6.84 12.52
CA ALA A 231 14.69 -6.48 12.96
C ALA A 231 14.56 -6.41 14.49
N SER A 232 13.71 -5.49 14.93
CA SER A 232 13.34 -5.33 16.34
C SER A 232 12.52 -6.52 16.84
N PHE A 233 12.73 -6.91 18.10
CA PHE A 233 11.76 -7.75 18.80
C PHE A 233 10.53 -6.92 19.16
N VAL A 234 9.37 -7.36 18.67
CA VAL A 234 8.07 -6.70 18.81
C VAL A 234 7.17 -7.55 19.68
N TYR A 235 6.33 -6.95 20.54
CA TYR A 235 5.31 -7.69 21.26
C TYR A 235 4.19 -8.15 20.32
N THR A 236 3.99 -9.46 20.24
CA THR A 236 3.05 -10.11 19.32
C THR A 236 1.93 -10.87 20.02
N GLY A 237 1.90 -10.85 21.36
CA GLY A 237 0.81 -11.42 22.13
C GLY A 237 -0.53 -10.76 21.76
N VAL A 238 -1.54 -11.57 21.48
CA VAL A 238 -2.89 -11.08 21.19
C VAL A 238 -3.72 -11.01 22.46
N LEU A 239 -4.48 -9.92 22.61
CA LEU A 239 -5.37 -9.69 23.75
C LEU A 239 -6.82 -10.06 23.43
N THR A 240 -7.11 -10.45 22.19
CA THR A 240 -8.46 -10.72 21.72
C THR A 240 -8.50 -12.03 20.95
N ALA A 241 -9.48 -12.87 21.23
CA ALA A 241 -9.96 -13.93 20.35
C ALA A 241 -11.29 -13.49 19.75
N TYR A 242 -11.66 -14.03 18.59
CA TYR A 242 -12.95 -13.69 17.98
C TYR A 242 -13.81 -14.92 17.68
N ARG A 243 -15.12 -14.75 17.69
CA ARG A 243 -16.07 -15.71 17.11
C ARG A 243 -16.77 -15.08 15.91
N GLY A 244 -17.04 -15.89 14.89
CA GLY A 244 -17.76 -15.46 13.70
C GLY A 244 -16.86 -15.26 12.49
N ARG A 245 -17.34 -14.44 11.55
CA ARG A 245 -16.66 -14.10 10.30
C ARG A 245 -17.25 -12.80 9.75
N THR A 246 -16.45 -12.11 8.96
CA THR A 246 -16.94 -10.99 8.14
C THR A 246 -17.70 -11.51 6.90
N GLY A 247 -18.46 -10.61 6.27
CA GLY A 247 -19.17 -10.90 5.02
C GLY A 247 -18.21 -11.20 3.86
N ASP A 248 -18.65 -12.04 2.91
CA ASP A 248 -17.90 -12.20 1.66
C ASP A 248 -17.86 -10.86 0.91
N GLY A 249 -16.69 -10.46 0.43
CA GLY A 249 -16.50 -9.19 -0.25
C GLY A 249 -16.50 -7.95 0.66
N ASP A 250 -16.50 -8.11 1.99
CA ASP A 250 -16.56 -7.00 2.96
C ASP A 250 -15.19 -6.35 3.23
N PHE A 251 -14.29 -6.41 2.26
CA PHE A 251 -12.90 -5.97 2.40
C PHE A 251 -12.74 -4.45 2.51
N THR A 252 -13.74 -3.67 2.08
CA THR A 252 -13.69 -2.18 1.99
C THR A 252 -14.79 -1.44 2.74
N GLN A 253 -15.87 -2.11 3.17
CA GLN A 253 -17.11 -1.39 3.48
C GLN A 253 -17.53 -1.37 4.93
N THR A 254 -17.16 -2.33 5.78
CA THR A 254 -17.63 -2.30 7.16
C THR A 254 -16.57 -2.60 8.21
N ARG A 255 -16.92 -2.24 9.46
CA ARG A 255 -16.18 -2.53 10.68
C ARG A 255 -15.98 -4.06 10.79
N LEU A 256 -15.34 -4.56 11.86
CA LEU A 256 -15.26 -6.00 12.16
C LEU A 256 -16.65 -6.61 12.49
N ASP A 257 -17.66 -6.32 11.67
CA ASP A 257 -19.04 -6.70 11.80
C ASP A 257 -19.16 -8.21 11.54
N GLY A 258 -19.99 -8.88 12.34
CA GLY A 258 -20.06 -10.35 12.35
C GLY A 258 -18.95 -11.03 13.15
N LEU A 259 -18.06 -10.25 13.80
CA LEU A 259 -17.08 -10.76 14.75
C LEU A 259 -17.44 -10.33 16.17
N GLU A 260 -17.50 -11.31 17.07
CA GLU A 260 -17.66 -11.11 18.50
C GLU A 260 -16.30 -11.27 19.17
N SER A 261 -15.84 -10.24 19.90
CA SER A 261 -14.54 -10.21 20.57
C SER A 261 -14.60 -10.80 21.99
N TYR A 262 -13.58 -11.56 22.35
CA TYR A 262 -13.37 -12.14 23.67
C TYR A 262 -11.98 -11.76 24.18
N LEU A 263 -11.91 -11.17 25.37
CA LEU A 263 -10.64 -10.77 25.97
C LEU A 263 -9.85 -12.00 26.41
N LEU A 264 -8.58 -12.04 26.02
CA LEU A 264 -7.62 -13.06 26.43
C LEU A 264 -6.77 -12.55 27.59
N PRO A 265 -6.25 -13.45 28.44
CA PRO A 265 -5.20 -13.09 29.38
C PRO A 265 -3.95 -12.62 28.62
N TYR A 266 -3.16 -11.77 29.27
CA TYR A 266 -1.88 -11.30 28.74
C TYR A 266 -0.99 -12.47 28.31
N GLN A 267 -0.35 -12.32 27.15
CA GLN A 267 0.52 -13.35 26.56
C GLN A 267 1.92 -12.80 26.39
N ASP A 268 2.90 -13.33 27.10
CA ASP A 268 4.30 -12.97 26.86
C ASP A 268 4.82 -13.67 25.60
N CYS A 269 4.78 -12.94 24.49
CA CYS A 269 5.21 -13.36 23.16
C CYS A 269 5.87 -12.19 22.43
N ARG A 270 7.07 -12.43 21.88
CA ARG A 270 7.82 -11.45 21.10
C ARG A 270 8.50 -12.10 19.92
N ASP A 271 8.46 -11.44 18.78
CA ASP A 271 9.01 -11.98 17.53
C ASP A 271 9.70 -10.88 16.71
N ARG A 272 10.57 -11.30 15.78
CA ARG A 272 11.12 -10.45 14.72
C ARG A 272 10.26 -10.52 13.47
N PHE A 273 10.04 -11.74 12.96
CA PHE A 273 8.99 -12.02 11.99
C PHE A 273 7.73 -12.51 12.68
N PHE A 274 6.59 -11.98 12.26
CA PHE A 274 5.30 -12.37 12.81
C PHE A 274 4.18 -12.28 11.78
N LEU A 275 3.07 -12.97 12.06
CA LEU A 275 1.82 -12.80 11.33
C LEU A 275 1.05 -11.63 11.92
N LEU A 276 0.33 -10.84 11.12
CA LEU A 276 -0.55 -9.78 11.63
C LEU A 276 -1.64 -10.35 12.55
N SER A 277 -2.06 -9.57 13.55
CA SER A 277 -3.33 -9.83 14.25
C SER A 277 -4.51 -9.50 13.32
N LEU A 278 -5.72 -9.94 13.67
CA LEU A 278 -6.94 -9.58 12.96
C LEU A 278 -7.17 -8.06 12.95
N GLU A 279 -6.90 -7.39 14.06
CA GLU A 279 -7.00 -5.93 14.17
C GLU A 279 -5.97 -5.21 13.30
N GLU A 280 -4.74 -5.71 13.23
CA GLU A 280 -3.69 -5.16 12.35
C GLU A 280 -4.03 -5.41 10.88
N ALA A 281 -4.46 -6.62 10.54
CA ALA A 281 -4.91 -6.97 9.19
C ALA A 281 -6.07 -6.07 8.75
N TYR A 282 -7.01 -5.78 9.66
CA TYR A 282 -8.06 -4.80 9.40
C TYR A 282 -7.53 -3.38 9.26
N ARG A 283 -6.59 -2.94 10.12
CA ARG A 283 -5.98 -1.60 10.05
C ARG A 283 -5.30 -1.37 8.70
N TYR A 284 -4.53 -2.35 8.23
CA TYR A 284 -3.77 -2.28 6.97
C TYR A 284 -4.48 -2.97 5.80
N ARG A 285 -5.82 -3.11 5.87
CA ARG A 285 -6.65 -3.86 4.90
C ARG A 285 -6.42 -3.47 3.44
N GLU A 286 -6.22 -2.19 3.15
CA GLU A 286 -5.98 -1.69 1.78
C GLU A 286 -4.68 -2.26 1.16
N LYS A 287 -3.72 -2.68 1.98
CA LYS A 287 -2.44 -3.25 1.55
C LYS A 287 -2.49 -4.78 1.41
N ILE A 288 -3.24 -5.48 2.26
CA ILE A 288 -3.29 -6.97 2.25
C ILE A 288 -4.17 -7.59 1.17
N TRP A 289 -5.05 -6.81 0.53
CA TRP A 289 -5.97 -7.35 -0.50
C TRP A 289 -5.39 -7.35 -1.92
N ASN A 290 -4.24 -6.68 -2.14
CA ASN A 290 -3.57 -6.59 -3.43
C ASN A 290 -2.21 -7.30 -3.44
N LEU A 291 -2.04 -8.32 -2.58
CA LEU A 291 -0.79 -9.08 -2.48
C LEU A 291 -0.54 -9.91 -3.75
N GLU A 292 0.73 -10.14 -4.07
CA GLU A 292 1.15 -11.06 -5.12
C GLU A 292 1.11 -12.53 -4.63
N GLY A 293 1.05 -13.49 -5.56
CA GLY A 293 1.09 -14.93 -5.23
C GLY A 293 -0.26 -15.56 -4.84
N MET A 294 -1.36 -14.89 -5.18
CA MET A 294 -2.74 -15.28 -4.85
C MET A 294 -3.25 -16.43 -5.71
N GLY A 295 -4.23 -17.17 -5.18
CA GLY A 295 -5.07 -18.07 -5.97
C GLY A 295 -4.45 -19.44 -6.28
N SER A 296 -3.38 -19.82 -5.58
CA SER A 296 -2.89 -21.19 -5.62
C SER A 296 -3.53 -22.06 -4.54
N SER A 297 -3.49 -23.38 -4.71
CA SER A 297 -4.01 -24.33 -3.73
C SER A 297 -3.33 -24.26 -2.36
N TYR A 298 -2.21 -23.53 -2.23
CA TYR A 298 -1.38 -23.36 -1.03
C TYR A 298 -1.28 -21.90 -0.56
N SER A 299 -2.04 -20.99 -1.17
CA SER A 299 -2.04 -19.54 -0.88
C SER A 299 -3.39 -18.89 -1.19
N ARG A 300 -4.50 -19.57 -0.84
CA ARG A 300 -5.87 -19.00 -0.98
C ARG A 300 -6.13 -17.82 -0.03
N GLY A 301 -5.35 -17.78 1.03
CA GLY A 301 -5.35 -16.75 2.05
C GLY A 301 -4.05 -16.81 2.83
N PHE A 302 -3.95 -16.04 3.92
CA PHE A 302 -2.84 -16.18 4.87
C PHE A 302 -3.32 -16.23 6.32
N TRP A 303 -2.54 -16.90 7.15
CA TRP A 303 -2.79 -17.03 8.59
C TRP A 303 -2.66 -15.68 9.30
N LEU A 304 -3.55 -15.45 10.26
CA LEU A 304 -3.42 -14.38 11.25
C LEU A 304 -3.03 -15.02 12.60
N ARG A 305 -2.47 -14.23 13.52
CA ARG A 305 -2.10 -14.72 14.87
C ARG A 305 -3.24 -14.63 15.90
N THR A 306 -4.46 -14.34 15.47
CA THR A 306 -5.61 -14.07 16.34
C THR A 306 -6.52 -15.30 16.41
N PRO A 307 -6.59 -16.03 17.54
CA PRO A 307 -7.28 -17.31 17.60
C PRO A 307 -8.79 -17.20 17.45
N ALA A 308 -9.41 -18.26 16.94
CA ALA A 308 -10.85 -18.45 17.06
C ALA A 308 -11.23 -18.72 18.53
N CYS A 309 -12.27 -18.04 19.01
CA CYS A 309 -12.75 -18.21 20.37
C CYS A 309 -13.57 -19.50 20.52
N GLU A 310 -13.00 -20.44 21.27
CA GLU A 310 -13.68 -21.60 21.82
C GLU A 310 -13.73 -21.48 23.35
N LEU A 311 -14.85 -21.88 23.94
CA LEU A 311 -15.07 -21.81 25.38
C LEU A 311 -15.31 -23.22 25.93
N ASP A 312 -14.74 -23.53 27.09
CA ASP A 312 -15.05 -24.75 27.84
C ASP A 312 -16.47 -24.70 28.44
N GLU A 313 -16.89 -25.79 29.09
CA GLU A 313 -18.20 -25.89 29.76
C GLU A 313 -18.42 -24.82 30.86
N ARG A 314 -17.34 -24.19 31.34
CA ARG A 314 -17.35 -23.15 32.37
C ARG A 314 -17.25 -21.74 31.77
N GLY A 315 -17.20 -21.61 30.44
CA GLY A 315 -17.09 -20.34 29.75
C GLY A 315 -15.67 -19.76 29.68
N ASN A 316 -14.63 -20.55 29.98
CA ASN A 316 -13.24 -20.10 29.86
C ASN A 316 -12.73 -20.34 28.44
N PHE A 317 -11.90 -19.43 27.93
CA PHE A 317 -11.21 -19.61 26.66
C PHE A 317 -10.32 -20.85 26.68
N VAL A 318 -10.39 -21.62 25.61
CA VAL A 318 -9.50 -22.76 25.32
C VAL A 318 -8.95 -22.65 23.91
N TYR A 319 -7.70 -23.08 23.72
CA TYR A 319 -7.13 -23.19 22.39
C TYR A 319 -7.80 -24.36 21.65
N GLY A 320 -8.30 -24.06 20.46
CA GLY A 320 -9.06 -24.98 19.63
C GLY A 320 -8.34 -25.32 18.32
N ASN A 321 -9.05 -25.96 17.39
CA ASN A 321 -8.50 -26.34 16.09
C ASN A 321 -8.76 -25.31 15.00
N ARG A 322 -9.21 -24.09 15.34
CA ARG A 322 -9.53 -23.04 14.38
C ARG A 322 -8.76 -21.75 14.61
N GLU A 323 -8.16 -21.23 13.56
CA GLU A 323 -7.37 -20.00 13.55
C GLU A 323 -7.95 -19.03 12.53
N TYR A 324 -7.79 -17.71 12.73
CA TYR A 324 -8.25 -16.75 11.74
C TYR A 324 -7.32 -16.65 10.53
N VAL A 325 -7.94 -16.41 9.39
CA VAL A 325 -7.28 -16.16 8.12
C VAL A 325 -7.86 -14.93 7.45
N ALA A 326 -7.00 -14.23 6.72
CA ALA A 326 -7.42 -13.34 5.66
C ALA A 326 -7.67 -14.21 4.41
N ASP A 327 -8.94 -14.49 4.09
CA ASP A 327 -9.33 -15.25 2.90
C ASP A 327 -9.40 -14.30 1.71
N LEU A 328 -8.49 -14.49 0.75
CA LEU A 328 -8.26 -13.58 -0.35
C LEU A 328 -9.12 -13.94 -1.56
N GLU A 329 -9.57 -15.20 -1.66
CA GLU A 329 -10.54 -15.63 -2.66
C GLU A 329 -11.94 -15.09 -2.36
N LYS A 330 -12.29 -15.06 -1.07
CA LYS A 330 -13.60 -14.56 -0.60
C LYS A 330 -13.58 -13.09 -0.21
N GLY A 331 -12.39 -12.50 -0.05
CA GLY A 331 -12.22 -11.13 0.43
C GLY A 331 -12.84 -10.93 1.82
N CYS A 332 -12.56 -11.83 2.76
CA CYS A 332 -13.14 -11.79 4.10
C CYS A 332 -12.17 -12.32 5.18
N PHE A 333 -12.36 -11.89 6.42
CA PHE A 333 -11.80 -12.56 7.60
C PHE A 333 -12.72 -13.70 8.04
N ARG A 334 -12.16 -14.90 8.16
CA ARG A 334 -12.88 -16.09 8.64
C ARG A 334 -11.95 -17.03 9.39
N GLN A 335 -12.55 -18.06 9.98
CA GLN A 335 -11.82 -19.15 10.61
C GLN A 335 -11.44 -20.23 9.58
N ALA A 336 -10.31 -20.89 9.78
CA ALA A 336 -9.88 -22.09 9.06
C ALA A 336 -9.36 -23.13 10.06
N ASP A 337 -9.41 -24.41 9.69
CA ASP A 337 -8.82 -25.47 10.50
C ASP A 337 -7.30 -25.32 10.52
N VAL A 338 -6.66 -25.40 11.69
CA VAL A 338 -5.21 -25.18 11.86
C VAL A 338 -4.33 -26.10 11.00
N SER A 339 -4.88 -27.20 10.50
CA SER A 339 -4.24 -28.13 9.56
C SER A 339 -4.44 -27.78 8.08
N ASP A 340 -5.20 -26.73 7.73
CA ASP A 340 -5.47 -26.31 6.34
C ASP A 340 -4.20 -25.78 5.66
N THR A 341 -3.52 -26.67 4.96
CA THR A 341 -2.32 -26.34 4.17
C THR A 341 -2.64 -25.51 2.92
N GLY A 342 -3.89 -25.15 2.67
CA GLY A 342 -4.24 -24.22 1.60
C GLY A 342 -4.07 -22.74 1.94
N ILE A 343 -3.73 -22.45 3.19
CA ILE A 343 -3.49 -21.11 3.71
C ILE A 343 -1.98 -20.88 3.78
N GLY A 344 -1.55 -19.77 3.18
CA GLY A 344 -0.14 -19.35 3.16
C GLY A 344 0.24 -18.47 4.36
N ILE A 345 1.37 -17.80 4.21
CA ILE A 345 2.06 -17.05 5.25
C ILE A 345 2.35 -15.66 4.71
N CYS A 346 1.91 -14.61 5.41
CA CYS A 346 2.21 -13.23 5.06
C CYS A 346 2.97 -12.60 6.24
N PRO A 347 4.31 -12.72 6.25
CA PRO A 347 5.12 -12.24 7.37
C PRO A 347 5.18 -10.71 7.39
N ALA A 348 5.35 -10.17 8.59
CA ALA A 348 5.68 -8.79 8.86
C ALA A 348 6.86 -8.71 9.84
N PHE A 349 7.60 -7.60 9.82
CA PHE A 349 8.65 -7.29 10.80
C PHE A 349 8.74 -5.78 11.03
N CYS A 350 9.46 -5.38 12.07
CA CYS A 350 9.69 -3.97 12.34
C CYS A 350 11.18 -3.61 12.36
N LEU A 351 11.51 -2.47 11.74
CA LEU A 351 12.84 -1.86 11.85
C LEU A 351 12.80 -0.64 12.76
N PRO A 352 13.90 -0.31 13.46
CA PRO A 352 14.01 0.92 14.22
C PRO A 352 13.86 2.16 13.33
N GLN A 353 13.19 3.18 13.84
CA GLN A 353 13.07 4.53 13.28
C GLN A 353 14.15 5.42 13.93
N ALA A 354 14.87 6.18 13.10
CA ALA A 354 15.95 7.06 13.54
C ALA A 354 15.46 8.20 14.45
#